data_AF-A0AAQ3KGU4-F1
#
_entry.id   AF-A0AAQ3KGU4-F1
#
_cell.length_a   1.000
_cell.length_b   1.000
_cell.length_c   1.000
_cell.angle_alpha   90.00
_cell.angle_beta   90.00
_cell.angle_gamma   90.00
#
_symmetry.space_group_name_H-M   'P 1'
#
loop_
_entity.id
_entity.type
_entity.pdbx_description
1 polymer ?
#
loop_
_entity_poly.entity_id
_entity_poly.type
_entity_poly.pdbx_seq_one_letter_code
_entity_poly.pdbx_strand_id
1 'polypeptide(L)'
;MSIVAERSLRCLGRGFDVSCDFRPEYCRGKERLVMINEEEKRELAVPGFGVFKDVSVDIKCDKGDRIRYQSDVLGFNQMSELFNHRNSMAGKIPSGLFNYMFDFGGSTWADDASRTKCLAMDGYFINLFELRIERRKLALDDHVIKAVPSTWDPSAIARFIENYGTHVIVGLSVGGLDVIYVKQGRSSTLSSSELKQHLDKLGDQLFTGTCALPPLHGKSKEHKLKVPEAFNVFDPNNRVVEGITPVSCKDVST
;
A
#
# COMPACT_ATOMS: atom_id res chain seq x y z
N MET A 1 -5.05 10.55 -22.65
CA MET A 1 -3.80 10.32 -21.90
C MET A 1 -4.20 9.86 -20.50
N SER A 2 -3.56 8.82 -19.94
CA SER A 2 -4.05 8.20 -18.69
C SER A 2 -3.72 9.07 -17.47
N ILE A 3 -4.76 9.62 -16.83
CA ILE A 3 -4.66 10.44 -15.62
C ILE A 3 -3.84 9.74 -14.52
N VAL A 4 -3.93 8.41 -14.43
CA VAL A 4 -3.21 7.61 -13.42
C VAL A 4 -1.70 7.66 -13.65
N ALA A 5 -1.24 7.43 -14.88
CA ALA A 5 0.18 7.42 -15.20
C ALA A 5 0.80 8.82 -15.07
N GLU A 6 0.08 9.88 -15.49
CA GLU A 6 0.53 11.26 -15.29
C GLU A 6 0.63 11.63 -13.81
N ARG A 7 -0.39 11.30 -13.01
CA ARG A 7 -0.39 11.55 -11.56
C ARG A 7 0.78 10.84 -10.89
N SER A 8 1.07 9.62 -11.32
CA SER A 8 2.18 8.80 -10.82
C SER A 8 3.54 9.43 -11.16
N LEU A 9 3.77 9.87 -12.40
CA LEU A 9 5.00 10.58 -12.80
C LEU A 9 5.24 11.87 -12.01
N ARG A 10 4.16 12.56 -11.60
CA ARG A 10 4.24 13.78 -10.78
C ARG A 10 4.54 13.49 -9.31
N CYS A 11 4.31 12.27 -8.83
CA CYS A 11 4.63 11.88 -7.45
C CYS A 11 6.11 11.57 -7.27
N LEU A 12 6.80 11.12 -8.33
CA LEU A 12 8.24 10.85 -8.27
C LEU A 12 9.03 12.10 -7.88
N GLY A 13 9.88 11.94 -6.87
CA GLY A 13 10.71 12.97 -6.29
C GLY A 13 9.99 13.86 -5.27
N ARG A 14 8.69 13.69 -5.06
CA ARG A 14 7.95 14.41 -4.02
C ARG A 14 8.13 13.75 -2.66
N GLY A 15 7.80 14.51 -1.63
CA GLY A 15 7.80 14.02 -0.25
C GLY A 15 6.61 13.12 0.05
N PHE A 16 6.72 12.31 1.09
CA PHE A 16 5.58 11.64 1.72
C PHE A 16 5.82 11.42 3.20
N ASP A 17 4.75 11.31 3.97
CA ASP A 17 4.84 10.89 5.37
C ASP A 17 4.55 9.40 5.48
N VAL A 18 5.52 8.63 5.96
CA VAL A 18 5.38 7.18 6.16
C VAL A 18 4.29 6.80 7.15
N SER A 19 3.86 7.73 8.02
CA SER A 19 2.73 7.51 8.92
C SER A 19 1.37 7.61 8.21
N CYS A 20 1.34 8.11 6.97
CA CYS A 20 0.14 8.16 6.12
C CYS A 20 0.03 6.93 5.21
N ASP A 21 -1.14 6.78 4.60
CA ASP A 21 -1.35 5.84 3.50
C ASP A 21 -0.58 6.31 2.24
N PHE A 22 -0.30 5.39 1.32
CA PHE A 22 0.55 5.59 0.15
C PHE A 22 -0.23 6.11 -1.07
N ARG A 23 -1.48 6.52 -0.87
CA ARG A 23 -2.28 7.16 -1.93
C ARG A 23 -1.64 8.48 -2.36
N PRO A 24 -1.72 8.86 -3.65
CA PRO A 24 -1.10 10.09 -4.14
C PRO A 24 -1.60 11.38 -3.48
N GLU A 25 -2.78 11.39 -2.83
CA GLU A 25 -3.25 12.53 -2.02
C GLU A 25 -2.37 12.83 -0.80
N TYR A 26 -1.61 11.84 -0.31
CA TYR A 26 -0.70 12.02 0.82
C TYR A 26 0.70 12.50 0.41
N CYS A 27 0.96 12.71 -0.89
CA CYS A 27 2.22 13.29 -1.36
C CYS A 27 2.40 14.73 -0.83
N ARG A 28 3.57 14.98 -0.25
CA ARG A 28 4.03 16.26 0.32
C ARG A 28 5.00 16.98 -0.62
N GLY A 29 5.28 18.25 -0.34
CA GLY A 29 6.09 19.13 -1.18
C GLY A 29 5.33 19.65 -2.39
N LYS A 30 5.33 20.95 -2.67
CA LYS A 30 4.62 21.48 -3.85
C LYS A 30 5.25 21.01 -5.17
N GLU A 31 6.56 20.80 -5.15
CA GLU A 31 7.39 20.38 -6.27
C GLU A 31 8.23 19.16 -5.86
N ARG A 32 9.09 18.69 -6.78
CA ARG A 32 10.07 17.64 -6.46
C ARG A 32 11.08 18.17 -5.45
N LEU A 33 11.42 17.32 -4.49
CA LEU A 33 12.38 17.59 -3.43
C LEU A 33 13.80 17.21 -3.82
N VAL A 34 13.93 16.44 -4.89
CA VAL A 34 15.19 15.92 -5.41
C VAL A 34 15.42 16.41 -6.83
N MET A 35 16.68 16.68 -7.12
CA MET A 35 17.12 17.08 -8.44
C MET A 35 17.03 15.89 -9.41
N ILE A 36 16.42 16.12 -10.57
CA ILE A 36 16.47 15.23 -11.74
C ILE A 36 16.92 16.04 -12.96
N ASN A 37 17.30 15.38 -14.05
CA ASN A 37 17.66 16.06 -15.28
C ASN A 37 16.42 16.70 -15.93
N GLU A 38 16.36 18.03 -15.93
CA GLU A 38 15.28 18.81 -16.55
C GLU A 38 15.64 19.30 -17.97
N GLU A 39 16.88 19.14 -18.41
CA GLU A 39 17.35 19.54 -19.76
C GLU A 39 17.17 18.40 -20.76
N GLU A 40 17.61 17.19 -20.39
CA GLU A 40 17.49 16.01 -21.23
C GLU A 40 16.16 15.31 -20.95
N LYS A 41 15.27 15.42 -21.94
CA LYS A 41 13.94 14.80 -21.91
C LYS A 41 13.79 13.81 -23.06
N ARG A 42 12.96 12.81 -22.84
CA ARG A 42 12.68 11.75 -23.81
C ARG A 42 11.20 11.35 -23.78
N GLU A 43 10.82 10.60 -24.81
CA GLU A 43 9.58 9.84 -24.77
C GLU A 43 9.76 8.61 -23.86
N LEU A 44 8.77 8.37 -22.99
CA LEU A 44 8.70 7.22 -22.10
C LEU A 44 7.46 6.40 -22.47
N ALA A 45 7.68 5.18 -22.94
CA ALA A 45 6.60 4.21 -23.11
C ALA A 45 6.21 3.61 -21.75
N VAL A 46 4.91 3.67 -21.42
CA VAL A 46 4.34 3.07 -20.22
C VAL A 46 3.43 1.91 -20.65
N PRO A 47 3.73 0.66 -20.22
CA PRO A 47 2.98 -0.53 -20.63
C PRO A 47 1.48 -0.39 -20.37
N GLY A 48 0.65 -0.51 -21.42
CA GLY A 48 -0.81 -0.38 -21.32
C GLY A 48 -1.34 1.06 -21.21
N PHE A 49 -0.47 2.07 -21.13
CA PHE A 49 -0.87 3.48 -20.93
C PHE A 49 -0.38 4.44 -22.02
N GLY A 50 0.42 3.96 -22.98
CA GLY A 50 0.89 4.72 -24.13
C GLY A 50 2.24 5.40 -23.91
N VAL A 51 2.52 6.43 -24.70
CA VAL A 51 3.80 7.15 -24.69
C VAL A 51 3.63 8.54 -24.08
N PHE A 52 4.52 8.88 -23.15
CA PHE A 52 4.57 10.17 -22.46
C PHE A 52 5.77 10.96 -22.97
N LYS A 53 5.53 12.19 -23.43
CA LYS A 53 6.57 13.09 -23.93
C LYS A 53 7.17 13.91 -22.79
N ASP A 54 8.32 14.50 -23.04
CA ASP A 54 8.98 15.46 -22.14
C ASP A 54 9.26 14.90 -20.74
N VAL A 55 9.58 13.60 -20.65
CA VAL A 55 9.94 12.93 -19.39
C VAL A 55 11.45 12.94 -19.21
N SER A 56 11.92 13.30 -18.01
CA SER A 56 13.35 13.25 -17.66
C SER A 56 13.98 11.89 -17.99
N VAL A 57 15.20 11.91 -18.54
CA VAL A 57 15.98 10.69 -18.82
C VAL A 57 16.27 9.86 -17.56
N ASP A 58 16.25 10.49 -16.38
CA ASP A 58 16.46 9.87 -15.07
C ASP A 58 15.26 9.01 -14.62
N ILE A 59 14.10 9.14 -15.27
CA ILE A 59 12.92 8.34 -14.95
C ILE A 59 12.89 7.09 -15.82
N LYS A 60 12.79 5.93 -15.18
CA LYS A 60 12.56 4.64 -15.83
C LYS A 60 11.14 4.16 -15.55
N CYS A 61 10.62 3.41 -16.51
CA CYS A 61 9.40 2.66 -16.37
C CYS A 61 9.74 1.20 -16.64
N ASP A 62 9.51 0.36 -15.64
CA ASP A 62 9.63 -1.08 -15.76
C ASP A 62 8.23 -1.69 -15.91
N LYS A 63 8.17 -2.85 -16.55
CA LYS A 63 6.92 -3.61 -16.68
C LYS A 63 6.46 -4.07 -15.30
N GLY A 64 5.16 -4.08 -15.08
CA GLY A 64 4.61 -4.66 -13.86
C GLY A 64 4.62 -6.19 -13.86
N ASP A 65 4.20 -6.73 -12.75
CA ASP A 65 4.09 -8.14 -12.45
C ASP A 65 2.80 -8.45 -11.69
N ARG A 66 2.44 -9.73 -11.60
CA ARG A 66 1.33 -10.19 -10.77
C ARG A 66 1.82 -11.34 -9.92
N ILE A 67 1.81 -11.15 -8.60
CA ILE A 67 2.31 -12.14 -7.64
C ILE A 67 1.22 -12.41 -6.61
N ARG A 68 0.90 -13.71 -6.41
CA ARG A 68 0.18 -14.15 -5.20
C ARG A 68 1.21 -14.27 -4.08
N TYR A 69 0.92 -13.66 -2.95
CA TYR A 69 1.77 -13.74 -1.77
C TYR A 69 0.96 -14.20 -0.58
N GLN A 70 1.47 -15.23 0.11
CA GLN A 70 0.88 -15.82 1.29
C GLN A 70 1.88 -15.65 2.44
N SER A 71 1.52 -14.84 3.45
CA SER A 71 2.39 -14.67 4.60
C SER A 71 2.31 -15.87 5.54
N ASP A 72 3.33 -16.00 6.38
CA ASP A 72 3.22 -16.72 7.64
C ASP A 72 2.26 -15.99 8.60
N VAL A 73 1.94 -16.65 9.71
CA VAL A 73 1.20 -16.06 10.82
C VAL A 73 2.19 -15.38 11.77
N LEU A 74 2.24 -14.05 11.69
CA LEU A 74 3.28 -13.24 12.31
C LEU A 74 2.77 -12.43 13.49
N GLY A 75 3.67 -12.11 14.43
CA GLY A 75 3.39 -11.09 15.43
C GLY A 75 3.32 -9.68 14.82
N PHE A 76 2.76 -8.73 15.56
CA PHE A 76 2.57 -7.34 15.11
C PHE A 76 3.86 -6.71 14.54
N ASN A 77 4.97 -6.76 15.29
CA ASN A 77 6.24 -6.15 14.86
C ASN A 77 6.83 -6.83 13.62
N GLN A 78 6.72 -8.16 13.52
CA GLN A 78 7.23 -8.91 12.37
C GLN A 78 6.43 -8.60 11.10
N MET A 79 5.10 -8.48 11.22
CA MET A 79 4.27 -8.07 10.10
C MET A 79 4.52 -6.61 9.71
N SER A 80 4.71 -5.71 10.68
CA SER A 80 5.11 -4.32 10.41
C SER A 80 6.42 -4.25 9.65
N GLU A 81 7.42 -5.04 10.06
CA GLU A 81 8.71 -5.12 9.38
C GLU A 81 8.57 -5.70 7.97
N LEU A 82 7.74 -6.74 7.79
CA LEU A 82 7.43 -7.27 6.46
C LEU A 82 6.84 -6.20 5.53
N PHE A 83 5.89 -5.39 6.03
CA PHE A 83 5.32 -4.28 5.26
C PHE A 83 6.39 -3.24 4.91
N ASN A 84 7.25 -2.86 5.85
CA ASN A 84 8.30 -1.88 5.59
C ASN A 84 9.29 -2.39 4.55
N HIS A 85 9.77 -3.64 4.68
CA HIS A 85 10.68 -4.25 3.71
C HIS A 85 10.09 -4.33 2.31
N ARG A 86 8.81 -4.69 2.18
CA ARG A 86 8.12 -4.71 0.88
C ARG A 86 8.03 -3.33 0.21
N ASN A 87 8.17 -2.27 0.99
CA ASN A 87 8.15 -0.88 0.53
C ASN A 87 9.56 -0.23 0.56
N SER A 88 10.62 -1.05 0.57
CA SER A 88 12.02 -0.59 0.61
C SER A 88 12.38 0.31 1.81
N MET A 89 11.69 0.10 2.95
CA MET A 89 11.95 0.80 4.21
C MET A 89 12.50 -0.17 5.24
N ALA A 90 13.40 0.31 6.10
CA ALA A 90 13.98 -0.48 7.18
C ALA A 90 13.21 -0.29 8.50
N GLY A 91 13.30 -1.30 9.37
CA GLY A 91 12.84 -1.20 10.75
C GLY A 91 11.41 -1.67 10.98
N LYS A 92 11.00 -1.60 12.25
CA LYS A 92 9.79 -2.24 12.79
C LYS A 92 8.67 -1.27 13.18
N ILE A 93 8.83 0.02 12.86
CA ILE A 93 7.81 1.03 13.18
C ILE A 93 6.66 0.88 12.17
N PRO A 94 5.41 0.74 12.62
CA PRO A 94 4.24 0.65 11.74
C PRO A 94 4.12 1.83 10.80
N SER A 95 4.09 1.54 9.49
CA SER A 95 3.72 2.53 8.48
C SER A 95 2.22 2.78 8.48
N GLY A 96 1.81 3.93 7.95
CA GLY A 96 0.39 4.26 7.76
C GLY A 96 -0.32 3.26 6.84
N LEU A 97 0.37 2.75 5.82
CA LEU A 97 -0.13 1.66 4.97
C LEU A 97 -0.43 0.40 5.79
N PHE A 98 0.49 -0.03 6.66
CA PHE A 98 0.26 -1.18 7.54
C PHE A 98 -0.93 -0.94 8.47
N ASN A 99 -1.02 0.25 9.07
CA ASN A 99 -2.14 0.60 9.95
C ASN A 99 -3.47 0.56 9.20
N TYR A 100 -3.49 1.11 7.99
CA TYR A 100 -4.66 1.15 7.14
C TYR A 100 -5.12 -0.26 6.73
N MET A 101 -4.19 -1.12 6.26
CA MET A 101 -4.53 -2.46 5.76
C MET A 101 -5.05 -3.42 6.84
N PHE A 102 -4.65 -3.23 8.10
CA PHE A 102 -5.14 -4.02 9.23
C PHE A 102 -6.19 -3.30 10.08
N ASP A 103 -6.66 -2.12 9.66
CA ASP A 103 -7.63 -1.32 10.40
C ASP A 103 -7.17 -1.04 11.85
N PHE A 104 -5.95 -0.50 11.99
CA PHE A 104 -5.41 -0.01 13.25
C PHE A 104 -5.69 1.48 13.41
N GLY A 105 -5.93 1.91 14.65
CA GLY A 105 -6.33 3.29 14.96
C GLY A 105 -5.23 4.33 14.74
N GLY A 106 -3.97 3.90 14.63
CA GLY A 106 -2.83 4.75 14.26
C GLY A 106 -2.35 5.74 15.33
N SER A 107 -3.11 5.96 16.41
CA SER A 107 -2.77 6.90 17.49
C SER A 107 -1.71 6.37 18.47
N THR A 108 -1.78 5.09 18.86
CA THR A 108 -0.80 4.43 19.73
C THR A 108 -0.54 3.00 19.27
N TRP A 109 0.49 2.81 18.45
CA TRP A 109 0.84 1.49 17.92
C TRP A 109 1.14 0.45 19.01
N ALA A 110 1.59 0.89 20.20
CA ALA A 110 1.84 0.01 21.33
C ALA A 110 0.55 -0.67 21.84
N ASP A 111 -0.57 0.07 21.84
CA ASP A 111 -1.86 -0.45 22.25
C ASP A 111 -2.40 -1.45 21.23
N ASP A 112 -2.29 -1.13 19.94
CA ASP A 112 -2.65 -2.04 18.85
C ASP A 112 -1.82 -3.32 18.88
N ALA A 113 -0.51 -3.20 19.10
CA ALA A 113 0.37 -4.34 19.30
C ALA A 113 -0.02 -5.17 20.53
N SER A 114 -0.40 -4.52 21.64
CA SER A 114 -0.79 -5.20 22.88
C SER A 114 -2.11 -5.98 22.75
N ARG A 115 -3.02 -5.59 21.86
CA ARG A 115 -4.31 -6.26 21.63
C ARG A 115 -4.26 -7.34 20.54
N THR A 116 -3.22 -7.30 19.71
CA THR A 116 -3.05 -8.21 18.57
C THR A 116 -2.30 -9.47 19.00
N LYS A 117 -2.86 -10.64 18.69
CA LYS A 117 -2.21 -11.94 18.87
C LYS A 117 -1.30 -12.26 17.69
N CYS A 118 -1.86 -12.24 16.49
CA CYS A 118 -1.12 -12.43 15.25
C CYS A 118 -1.83 -11.75 14.07
N LEU A 119 -1.09 -11.59 12.99
CA LEU A 119 -1.50 -11.03 11.72
C LEU A 119 -1.10 -11.99 10.60
N ALA A 120 -1.93 -12.06 9.56
CA ALA A 120 -1.63 -12.82 8.35
C ALA A 120 -2.29 -12.19 7.12
N MET A 121 -1.77 -12.48 5.94
CA MET A 121 -2.36 -12.07 4.66
C MET A 121 -2.18 -13.10 3.55
N ASP A 122 -3.16 -13.20 2.67
CA ASP A 122 -3.10 -13.92 1.39
C ASP A 122 -3.72 -13.04 0.31
N GLY A 123 -3.01 -12.80 -0.77
CA GLY A 123 -3.57 -12.02 -1.86
C GLY A 123 -2.69 -11.85 -3.09
N TYR A 124 -3.31 -11.32 -4.14
CA TYR A 124 -2.66 -10.89 -5.36
C TYR A 124 -2.23 -9.43 -5.28
N PHE A 125 -0.96 -9.21 -5.55
CA PHE A 125 -0.34 -7.90 -5.74
C PHE A 125 -0.13 -7.74 -7.25
N ILE A 126 -0.85 -6.80 -7.85
CA ILE A 126 -0.87 -6.59 -9.30
C ILE A 126 -0.21 -5.24 -9.55
N ASN A 127 1.02 -5.26 -10.06
CA ASN A 127 1.66 -4.09 -10.61
C ASN A 127 1.40 -4.06 -12.12
N LEU A 128 0.91 -2.94 -12.64
CA LEU A 128 0.77 -2.72 -14.07
C LEU A 128 2.08 -2.17 -14.66
N PHE A 129 2.72 -1.27 -13.90
CA PHE A 129 4.04 -0.73 -14.20
C PHE A 129 4.68 -0.18 -12.93
N GLU A 130 6.00 -0.04 -12.97
CA GLU A 130 6.80 0.58 -11.91
C GLU A 130 7.53 1.79 -12.48
N LEU A 131 7.51 2.91 -11.77
CA LEU A 131 8.26 4.11 -12.10
C LEU A 131 9.35 4.30 -11.06
N ARG A 132 10.58 4.59 -11.49
CA ARG A 132 11.71 4.87 -10.59
C ARG A 132 12.62 5.97 -11.10
N ILE A 133 13.20 6.73 -10.18
CA ILE A 133 14.29 7.65 -10.44
C ILE A 133 15.59 6.86 -10.41
N GLU A 134 16.26 6.72 -11.54
CA GLU A 134 17.53 6.02 -11.69
C GLU A 134 18.66 7.04 -11.81
N ARG A 135 19.17 7.50 -10.65
CA ARG A 135 20.29 8.43 -10.58
C ARG A 135 21.36 7.93 -9.61
N ARG A 136 22.62 7.93 -10.04
CA ARG A 136 23.75 7.46 -9.20
C ARG A 136 23.94 8.28 -7.92
N LYS A 137 23.67 9.60 -7.99
CA LYS A 137 23.76 10.54 -6.87
C LYS A 137 22.48 11.35 -6.82
N LEU A 138 21.56 10.95 -5.94
CA LEU A 138 20.37 11.72 -5.66
C LEU A 138 20.73 12.88 -4.73
N ALA A 139 20.36 14.10 -5.12
CA ALA A 139 20.60 15.31 -4.34
C ALA A 139 19.28 16.02 -4.08
N LEU A 140 19.16 16.65 -2.91
CA LEU A 140 18.04 17.52 -2.61
C LEU A 140 18.13 18.80 -3.44
N ASP A 141 16.98 19.38 -3.77
CA ASP A 141 16.92 20.71 -4.34
C ASP A 141 17.35 21.78 -3.31
N ASP A 142 18.00 22.84 -3.78
CA ASP A 142 18.50 23.95 -2.95
C ASP A 142 17.42 24.55 -2.04
N HIS A 143 16.17 24.64 -2.51
CA HIS A 143 15.10 25.19 -1.70
C HIS A 143 14.77 24.29 -0.49
N VAL A 144 14.89 22.97 -0.66
CA VAL A 144 14.67 21.99 0.43
C VAL A 144 15.81 22.07 1.43
N ILE A 145 17.06 22.14 0.94
CA ILE A 145 18.25 22.28 1.80
C ILE A 145 18.14 23.53 2.68
N LYS A 146 17.73 24.66 2.09
CA LYS A 146 17.53 25.92 2.82
C LYS A 146 16.38 25.86 3.83
N ALA A 147 15.39 24.99 3.61
CA ALA A 147 14.26 24.82 4.51
C ALA A 147 14.55 23.92 5.71
N VAL A 148 15.65 23.15 5.68
CA VAL A 148 16.05 22.29 6.81
C VAL A 148 16.36 23.16 8.04
N PRO A 149 15.73 22.91 9.20
CA PRO A 149 16.05 23.64 10.42
C PRO A 149 17.53 23.44 10.80
N SER A 150 18.23 24.54 11.10
CA SER A 150 19.65 24.51 11.47
C SER A 150 19.91 24.07 12.92
N THR A 151 18.85 23.96 13.72
CA THR A 151 18.91 23.56 15.13
C THR A 151 17.78 22.59 15.46
N TRP A 152 17.91 21.89 16.58
CA TRP A 152 16.88 21.00 17.09
C TRP A 152 15.73 21.79 17.74
N ASP A 153 14.87 22.39 16.91
CA ASP A 153 13.61 23.02 17.32
C ASP A 153 12.42 22.10 16.93
N PRO A 154 11.71 21.51 17.91
CA PRO A 154 10.58 20.63 17.63
C PRO A 154 9.51 21.25 16.72
N SER A 155 9.24 22.55 16.88
CA SER A 155 8.21 23.22 16.08
C SER A 155 8.65 23.46 14.63
N ALA A 156 9.92 23.83 14.40
CA ALA A 156 10.47 23.92 13.04
C ALA A 156 10.57 22.56 12.35
N ILE A 157 10.94 21.51 13.06
CA ILE A 157 10.99 20.15 12.54
C ILE A 157 9.58 19.67 12.15
N ALA A 158 8.58 19.88 13.01
CA ALA A 158 7.19 19.54 12.71
C ALA A 158 6.70 20.24 11.45
N ARG A 159 6.92 21.55 11.31
CA ARG A 159 6.57 22.31 10.09
C ARG A 159 7.33 21.81 8.85
N PHE A 160 8.58 21.41 8.99
CA PHE A 160 9.34 20.83 7.88
C PHE A 160 8.68 19.52 7.41
N ILE A 161 8.35 18.63 8.35
CA ILE A 161 7.68 17.35 8.06
C ILE A 161 6.29 17.57 7.44
N GLU A 162 5.52 18.53 7.93
CA GLU A 162 4.22 18.89 7.35
C GLU A 162 4.34 19.33 5.88
N ASN A 163 5.39 20.10 5.56
CA ASN A 163 5.62 20.61 4.22
C ASN A 163 6.24 19.59 3.26
N TYR A 164 7.21 18.80 3.73
CA TYR A 164 8.09 17.97 2.91
C TYR A 164 7.96 16.47 3.16
N GLY A 165 7.22 16.05 4.18
CA GLY A 165 7.11 14.66 4.59
C GLY A 165 8.33 14.17 5.38
N THR A 166 8.31 12.88 5.70
CA THR A 166 9.41 12.19 6.39
C THR A 166 10.35 11.48 5.40
N HIS A 167 9.88 11.19 4.19
CA HIS A 167 10.58 10.42 3.17
C HIS A 167 10.35 11.04 1.78
N VAL A 168 11.14 10.62 0.78
CA VAL A 168 11.00 11.03 -0.64
C VAL A 168 10.63 9.81 -1.48
N ILE A 169 9.67 9.97 -2.39
CA ILE A 169 9.24 8.93 -3.32
C ILE A 169 10.26 8.82 -4.46
N VAL A 170 11.16 7.85 -4.38
CA VAL A 170 12.17 7.58 -5.43
C VAL A 170 11.73 6.51 -6.42
N GLY A 171 10.72 5.72 -6.06
CA GLY A 171 10.08 4.73 -6.90
C GLY A 171 8.67 4.45 -6.39
N LEU A 172 7.79 4.04 -7.29
CA LEU A 172 6.43 3.63 -6.97
C LEU A 172 5.92 2.62 -8.00
N SER A 173 5.05 1.72 -7.56
CA SER A 173 4.34 0.77 -8.40
C SER A 173 2.87 1.19 -8.52
N VAL A 174 2.32 1.08 -9.73
CA VAL A 174 0.92 1.42 -10.00
C VAL A 174 0.17 0.16 -10.38
N GLY A 175 -0.96 -0.09 -9.73
CA GLY A 175 -1.83 -1.21 -10.06
C GLY A 175 -2.92 -1.41 -9.03
N GLY A 176 -3.06 -2.64 -8.54
CA GLY A 176 -4.13 -3.02 -7.62
C GLY A 176 -3.74 -4.13 -6.66
N LEU A 177 -4.57 -4.28 -5.63
CA LEU A 177 -4.43 -5.29 -4.58
C LEU A 177 -5.75 -6.04 -4.46
N ASP A 178 -5.68 -7.37 -4.42
CA ASP A 178 -6.79 -8.23 -4.05
C ASP A 178 -6.32 -9.15 -2.92
N VAL A 179 -6.48 -8.67 -1.68
CA VAL A 179 -5.79 -9.24 -0.50
C VAL A 179 -6.75 -9.38 0.67
N ILE A 180 -6.66 -10.53 1.34
CA ILE A 180 -7.34 -10.83 2.58
C ILE A 180 -6.37 -10.53 3.72
N TYR A 181 -6.71 -9.58 4.58
CA TYR A 181 -5.97 -9.29 5.80
C TYR A 181 -6.67 -9.89 7.01
N VAL A 182 -5.93 -10.66 7.81
CA VAL A 182 -6.44 -11.29 9.04
C VAL A 182 -5.78 -10.64 10.24
N LYS A 183 -6.60 -10.06 11.13
CA LYS A 183 -6.20 -9.53 12.43
C LYS A 183 -6.78 -10.40 13.54
N GLN A 184 -5.95 -11.18 14.21
CA GLN A 184 -6.38 -12.02 15.35
C GLN A 184 -6.19 -11.27 16.67
N GLY A 185 -7.28 -11.05 17.42
CA GLY A 185 -7.22 -10.49 18.78
C GLY A 185 -6.71 -11.50 19.83
N ARG A 186 -6.14 -11.00 20.93
CA ARG A 186 -5.59 -11.84 22.02
C ARG A 186 -6.59 -12.72 22.75
N SER A 187 -7.86 -12.37 22.74
CA SER A 187 -8.93 -13.20 23.31
C SER A 187 -9.23 -14.45 22.47
N SER A 188 -8.75 -14.53 21.22
CA SER A 188 -8.98 -15.67 20.35
C SER A 188 -8.18 -16.89 20.78
N THR A 189 -8.87 -18.02 20.93
CA THR A 189 -8.29 -19.32 21.26
C THR A 189 -7.69 -20.06 20.06
N LEU A 190 -8.00 -19.61 18.83
CA LEU A 190 -7.53 -20.24 17.60
C LEU A 190 -6.00 -20.28 17.54
N SER A 191 -5.43 -21.42 17.17
CA SER A 191 -3.99 -21.58 16.98
C SER A 191 -3.51 -20.95 15.68
N SER A 192 -2.21 -20.67 15.57
CA SER A 192 -1.62 -20.12 14.35
C SER A 192 -1.77 -21.08 13.16
N SER A 193 -1.68 -22.40 13.38
CA SER A 193 -1.86 -23.41 12.33
C SER A 193 -3.29 -23.46 11.81
N GLU A 194 -4.28 -23.42 12.70
CA GLU A 194 -5.68 -23.39 12.29
C GLU A 194 -5.99 -22.09 11.53
N LEU A 195 -5.52 -20.94 12.05
CA LEU A 195 -5.69 -19.65 11.37
C LEU A 195 -5.08 -19.66 9.97
N LYS A 196 -3.87 -20.21 9.81
CA LYS A 196 -3.21 -20.35 8.52
C LYS A 196 -4.01 -21.24 7.57
N GLN A 197 -4.44 -22.40 8.03
CA GLN A 197 -5.26 -23.32 7.24
C GLN A 197 -6.58 -22.68 6.78
N HIS A 198 -7.24 -21.92 7.66
CA HIS A 198 -8.46 -21.21 7.31
C HIS A 198 -8.21 -20.10 6.29
N LEU A 199 -7.13 -19.33 6.44
CA LEU A 199 -6.75 -18.28 5.51
C LEU A 199 -6.42 -18.85 4.13
N ASP A 200 -5.60 -19.89 4.06
CA ASP A 200 -5.20 -20.50 2.79
C ASP A 200 -6.41 -21.07 2.04
N LYS A 201 -7.31 -21.77 2.76
CA LYS A 201 -8.56 -22.27 2.19
C LYS A 201 -9.45 -21.13 1.66
N LEU A 202 -9.58 -20.05 2.42
CA LEU A 202 -10.40 -18.90 2.02
C LEU A 202 -9.78 -18.19 0.80
N GLY A 203 -8.46 -17.98 0.80
CA GLY A 203 -7.72 -17.42 -0.32
C GLY A 203 -7.87 -18.27 -1.58
N ASP A 204 -7.69 -19.57 -1.48
CA ASP A 204 -7.90 -20.48 -2.62
C ASP A 204 -9.31 -20.40 -3.16
N GLN A 205 -10.32 -20.39 -2.29
CA GLN A 205 -11.71 -20.25 -2.71
C GLN A 205 -11.95 -18.93 -3.44
N LEU A 206 -11.52 -17.82 -2.87
CA LEU A 206 -11.72 -16.49 -3.45
C LEU A 206 -10.99 -16.34 -4.78
N PHE A 207 -9.72 -16.70 -4.84
CA PHE A 207 -8.91 -16.43 -6.03
C PHE A 207 -9.03 -17.46 -7.15
N THR A 208 -9.60 -18.64 -6.89
CA THR A 208 -9.96 -19.62 -7.94
C THR A 208 -11.41 -19.45 -8.43
N GLY A 209 -12.19 -18.56 -7.82
CA GLY A 209 -13.61 -18.39 -8.14
C GLY A 209 -14.51 -19.52 -7.64
N THR A 210 -14.02 -20.36 -6.73
CA THR A 210 -14.81 -21.44 -6.09
C THR A 210 -15.47 -21.00 -4.79
N CYS A 211 -15.33 -19.72 -4.43
CA CYS A 211 -15.94 -19.13 -3.24
C CYS A 211 -17.45 -19.02 -3.41
N ALA A 212 -18.20 -19.66 -2.50
CA ALA A 212 -19.65 -19.52 -2.43
C ALA A 212 -20.11 -18.22 -1.75
N LEU A 213 -19.18 -17.35 -1.33
CA LEU A 213 -19.52 -16.09 -0.67
C LEU A 213 -20.07 -15.08 -1.69
N PRO A 214 -21.17 -14.36 -1.39
CA PRO A 214 -21.74 -13.40 -2.31
C PRO A 214 -20.76 -12.22 -2.52
N PRO A 215 -20.75 -11.62 -3.72
CA PRO A 215 -20.03 -10.37 -3.96
C PRO A 215 -20.48 -9.31 -2.94
N LEU A 216 -19.56 -8.44 -2.55
CA LEU A 216 -19.68 -7.40 -1.50
C LEU A 216 -20.96 -6.53 -1.54
N HIS A 217 -21.75 -6.55 -2.61
CA HIS A 217 -23.02 -5.82 -2.76
C HIS A 217 -24.18 -6.64 -3.37
N GLY A 218 -24.32 -7.92 -3.01
CA GLY A 218 -25.54 -8.67 -3.26
C GLY A 218 -26.54 -8.51 -2.11
N LYS A 219 -27.55 -7.62 -2.22
CA LYS A 219 -28.74 -7.74 -1.36
C LYS A 219 -29.43 -9.05 -1.72
N SER A 220 -29.24 -10.11 -0.93
CA SER A 220 -30.15 -11.26 -1.01
C SER A 220 -30.33 -11.95 0.33
N LYS A 221 -31.58 -12.35 0.50
CA LYS A 221 -32.19 -12.94 1.68
C LYS A 221 -31.56 -14.30 1.99
N GLU A 222 -31.45 -14.55 3.30
CA GLU A 222 -31.37 -15.86 3.95
C GLU A 222 -30.87 -17.02 3.08
N HIS A 223 -29.56 -17.13 2.93
CA HIS A 223 -28.93 -18.43 2.72
C HIS A 223 -27.82 -18.57 3.76
N LYS A 224 -27.92 -19.61 4.59
CA LYS A 224 -26.90 -20.00 5.58
C LYS A 224 -25.60 -20.36 4.84
N LEU A 225 -24.79 -19.36 4.57
CA LEU A 225 -23.48 -19.52 3.93
C LEU A 225 -22.45 -19.90 4.99
N LYS A 226 -21.75 -21.01 4.76
CA LYS A 226 -20.64 -21.47 5.60
C LYS A 226 -19.40 -20.61 5.34
N VAL A 227 -19.40 -19.40 5.88
CA VAL A 227 -18.14 -18.69 6.19
C VAL A 227 -17.33 -19.61 7.12
N PRO A 228 -15.99 -19.73 6.99
CA PRO A 228 -15.22 -20.35 8.05
C PRO A 228 -15.57 -19.66 9.37
N GLU A 229 -16.05 -20.39 10.39
CA GLU A 229 -16.44 -19.82 11.70
C GLU A 229 -15.32 -18.99 12.34
N ALA A 230 -14.07 -19.18 11.88
CA ALA A 230 -12.88 -18.46 12.30
C ALA A 230 -12.84 -16.97 11.90
N PHE A 231 -13.61 -16.51 10.91
CA PHE A 231 -13.50 -15.14 10.40
C PHE A 231 -14.82 -14.37 10.43
N ASN A 232 -14.78 -13.17 11.03
CA ASN A 232 -15.84 -12.17 10.90
C ASN A 232 -15.70 -11.44 9.55
N VAL A 233 -15.99 -12.11 8.45
CA VAL A 233 -15.84 -11.57 7.08
C VAL A 233 -16.88 -10.48 6.77
N PHE A 234 -18.01 -10.46 7.49
CA PHE A 234 -19.16 -9.61 7.19
C PHE A 234 -19.69 -8.83 8.40
N ASP A 235 -18.81 -8.31 9.27
CA ASP A 235 -19.29 -7.40 10.32
C ASP A 235 -19.88 -6.13 9.64
N PRO A 236 -21.21 -5.87 9.74
CA PRO A 236 -21.82 -4.68 9.15
C PRO A 236 -21.33 -3.37 9.80
N ASN A 237 -20.61 -3.45 10.93
CA ASN A 237 -19.95 -2.31 11.55
C ASN A 237 -18.53 -2.06 11.00
N ASN A 238 -18.00 -2.94 10.14
CA ASN A 238 -16.70 -2.72 9.54
C ASN A 238 -16.82 -1.58 8.53
N ARG A 239 -16.20 -0.45 8.83
CA ARG A 239 -16.22 0.73 7.98
C ARG A 239 -15.68 0.33 6.61
N VAL A 240 -16.41 0.67 5.55
CA VAL A 240 -15.85 0.60 4.19
C VAL A 240 -14.59 1.45 4.22
N VAL A 241 -13.46 0.78 4.08
CA VAL A 241 -12.14 1.39 4.09
C VAL A 241 -12.04 2.27 2.84
N GLU A 242 -12.01 3.59 3.01
CA GLU A 242 -12.10 4.60 1.94
C GLU A 242 -10.98 4.41 0.89
N GLY A 243 -11.31 3.83 -0.26
CA GLY A 243 -10.35 3.62 -1.36
C GLY A 243 -10.23 2.16 -1.81
N ILE A 244 -10.89 1.22 -1.13
CA ILE A 244 -11.08 -0.15 -1.62
C ILE A 244 -12.39 -0.21 -2.40
N THR A 245 -12.34 -0.03 -3.72
CA THR A 245 -13.47 -0.35 -4.61
C THR A 245 -13.48 -1.85 -4.89
N PRO A 246 -14.58 -2.58 -4.62
CA PRO A 246 -14.69 -3.98 -5.02
C PRO A 246 -14.62 -4.08 -6.54
N VAL A 247 -13.65 -4.83 -7.05
CA VAL A 247 -13.59 -5.17 -8.48
C VAL A 247 -14.55 -6.33 -8.72
N SER A 248 -15.65 -6.07 -9.43
CA SER A 248 -16.54 -7.10 -9.95
C SER A 248 -15.99 -7.56 -11.31
N CYS A 249 -15.61 -8.84 -11.41
CA CYS A 249 -15.38 -9.47 -12.71
C CYS A 249 -16.72 -9.50 -13.45
N LYS A 250 -16.77 -8.91 -14.66
CA LYS A 250 -17.88 -9.14 -15.58
C LYS A 250 -17.79 -10.58 -16.08
N ASP A 251 -18.89 -11.31 -16.01
CA ASP A 251 -19.03 -12.60 -16.65
C ASP A 251 -18.73 -12.44 -18.14
N VAL A 252 -17.71 -13.16 -18.62
CA VAL A 252 -17.53 -13.37 -20.06
C VAL A 252 -18.55 -14.42 -20.46
N SER A 253 -19.71 -13.96 -20.92
CA SER A 253 -20.66 -14.81 -21.62
C SER A 253 -20.01 -15.31 -22.92
N THR A 254 -19.86 -16.62 -23.03
CA THR A 254 -19.60 -17.39 -24.27
C THR A 254 -20.53 -17.01 -25.39
#